data_AF-A0AAJ1WB86-F1
#
_entry.id   AF-A0AAJ1WB86-F1
#
_cell.length_a   1.000
_cell.length_b   1.000
_cell.length_c   1.000
_cell.angle_alpha   90.00
_cell.angle_beta   90.00
_cell.angle_gamma   90.00
#
_symmetry.space_group_name_H-M   'P 1'
#
loop_
_entity.id
_entity.type
_entity.pdbx_description
1 polymer ?
#
loop_
_entity_poly.entity_id
_entity_poly.type
_entity_poly.pdbx_seq_one_letter_code
_entity_poly.pdbx_strand_id
1 'polypeptide(L)'
;LVFVDKKPVLIYCPQGLDKSELNYGNIYPNTFKIYQSLDIEKVKLVGASEIQNLDYGFEAYATQGFNTPDGRALIVSWIGLPDIDYPTDKYDYQGAMSLVKELSIKDGKLYQYPVETITSLRVSSEEFTSKVETNNTYELELTFPTNQKSELLLFSDSKGNGLSLIVDTKEGKIILDRSKAGIQYATDFGTIRECSIDTKETTANIFVDNSIIEIFINKGEKVFTSRVFPENHQNGIQIKSGEPTGKYFELKY
;
A
#
# COMPACT_ATOMS: atom_id res chain seq x y z
N LEU A 1 7.25 -10.15 16.48
CA LEU A 1 7.14 -11.54 15.96
C LEU A 1 5.66 -11.92 15.96
N VAL A 2 5.14 -12.44 14.85
CA VAL A 2 3.78 -13.00 14.74
C VAL A 2 3.85 -14.38 14.09
N PHE A 3 2.87 -15.23 14.33
CA PHE A 3 2.75 -16.52 13.64
C PHE A 3 1.68 -16.45 12.56
N VAL A 4 2.06 -16.65 11.30
CA VAL A 4 1.15 -16.66 10.15
C VAL A 4 1.17 -18.07 9.56
N ASP A 5 0.03 -18.75 9.50
CA ASP A 5 -0.06 -20.15 9.06
C ASP A 5 0.98 -21.06 9.75
N LYS A 6 1.13 -20.87 11.07
CA LYS A 6 2.09 -21.55 11.96
C LYS A 6 3.58 -21.24 11.68
N LYS A 7 3.90 -20.38 10.73
CA LYS A 7 5.27 -19.92 10.46
C LYS A 7 5.58 -18.64 11.24
N PRO A 8 6.74 -18.54 11.89
CA PRO A 8 7.16 -17.28 12.51
C PRO A 8 7.48 -16.23 11.42
N VAL A 9 6.89 -15.04 11.56
CA VAL A 9 7.15 -13.87 10.72
C VAL A 9 7.67 -12.75 11.62
N LEU A 10 8.91 -12.32 11.35
CA LEU A 10 9.51 -11.19 12.04
C LEU A 10 9.26 -9.93 11.21
N ILE A 11 8.50 -8.99 11.77
CA ILE A 11 8.27 -7.65 11.22
C ILE A 11 9.08 -6.68 12.09
N TYR A 12 9.89 -5.83 11.46
CA TYR A 12 10.81 -4.93 12.16
C TYR A 12 11.29 -3.78 11.26
N CYS A 13 11.79 -2.71 11.89
CA CYS A 13 12.22 -1.49 11.23
C CYS A 13 13.74 -1.25 11.42
N PRO A 14 14.61 -1.85 10.57
CA PRO A 14 16.06 -1.72 10.70
C PRO A 14 16.53 -0.34 10.22
N GLN A 15 16.61 0.63 11.13
CA GLN A 15 17.19 1.94 10.83
C GLN A 15 18.66 1.80 10.42
N GLY A 16 19.05 2.47 9.32
CA GLY A 16 20.41 2.39 8.78
C GLY A 16 20.71 1.11 7.99
N LEU A 17 19.70 0.33 7.61
CA LEU A 17 19.88 -0.84 6.74
C LEU A 17 20.60 -0.45 5.44
N ASP A 18 21.65 -1.18 5.08
CA ASP A 18 22.37 -0.95 3.83
C ASP A 18 21.46 -1.23 2.62
N LYS A 19 21.40 -0.30 1.67
CA LYS A 19 20.57 -0.44 0.47
C LYS A 19 21.02 -1.58 -0.46
N SER A 20 22.23 -2.10 -0.26
CA SER A 20 22.70 -3.32 -0.93
C SER A 20 22.05 -4.60 -0.37
N GLU A 21 21.54 -4.59 0.87
CA GLU A 21 20.80 -5.72 1.44
C GLU A 21 19.33 -5.73 1.03
N LEU A 22 18.72 -4.55 0.93
CA LEU A 22 17.35 -4.37 0.49
C LEU A 22 17.20 -2.99 -0.13
N ASN A 23 16.66 -2.92 -1.35
CA ASN A 23 16.31 -1.63 -1.92
C ASN A 23 15.02 -1.07 -1.27
N TYR A 24 15.08 0.15 -0.76
CA TYR A 24 13.94 0.88 -0.19
C TYR A 24 14.08 2.40 -0.42
N GLY A 25 12.93 3.06 -0.56
CA GLY A 25 12.85 4.49 -0.88
C GLY A 25 12.70 5.41 0.34
N ASN A 26 12.07 4.93 1.42
CA ASN A 26 11.81 5.74 2.62
C ASN A 26 13.10 6.00 3.41
N ILE A 27 13.07 7.00 4.31
CA ILE A 27 14.20 7.30 5.20
C ILE A 27 14.64 6.09 6.02
N TYR A 28 13.69 5.32 6.55
CA TYR A 28 13.93 4.03 7.18
C TYR A 28 12.93 3.00 6.67
N PRO A 29 13.37 1.75 6.47
CA PRO A 29 12.50 0.70 5.95
C PRO A 29 11.69 0.04 7.07
N ASN A 30 10.55 -0.50 6.68
CA ASN A 30 9.73 -1.39 7.48
C ASN A 30 9.64 -2.73 6.75
N THR A 31 10.16 -3.78 7.38
CA THR A 31 10.56 -5.00 6.68
C THR A 31 9.99 -6.24 7.34
N PHE A 32 10.01 -7.36 6.63
CA PHE A 32 9.74 -8.66 7.21
C PHE A 32 10.69 -9.76 6.74
N LYS A 33 10.73 -10.85 7.52
CA LYS A 33 11.29 -12.14 7.14
C LYS A 33 10.35 -13.26 7.60
N ILE A 34 10.17 -14.27 6.75
CA ILE A 34 9.45 -15.50 7.08
C ILE A 34 10.48 -16.54 7.53
N TYR A 35 10.19 -17.27 8.60
CA TYR A 35 11.05 -18.33 9.11
C TYR A 35 10.35 -19.69 9.00
N GLN A 36 11.14 -20.76 8.99
CA GLN A 36 10.61 -22.12 9.03
C GLN A 36 10.13 -22.47 10.45
N SER A 37 10.86 -22.05 11.48
CA SER A 37 10.52 -22.33 12.88
C SER A 37 11.18 -21.38 13.88
N LEU A 38 10.67 -21.40 15.11
CA LEU A 38 11.26 -20.77 16.30
C LEU A 38 11.72 -21.89 17.25
N ASP A 39 13.03 -22.00 17.47
CA ASP A 39 13.63 -22.87 18.49
C ASP A 39 13.74 -22.07 19.79
N ILE A 40 12.80 -22.32 20.72
CA ILE A 40 12.69 -21.57 21.98
C ILE A 40 13.85 -21.92 22.92
N GLU A 41 14.29 -23.19 22.95
CA GLU A 41 15.39 -23.62 23.81
C GLU A 41 16.71 -22.93 23.43
N LYS A 42 16.94 -22.71 22.13
CA LYS A 42 18.14 -22.03 21.62
C LYS A 42 17.94 -20.55 21.36
N VAL A 43 16.74 -20.00 21.63
CA VAL A 43 16.35 -18.61 21.35
C VAL A 43 16.69 -18.22 19.91
N LYS A 44 16.31 -19.07 18.95
CA LYS A 44 16.75 -18.96 17.55
C LYS A 44 15.59 -19.04 16.57
N LEU A 45 15.56 -18.09 15.63
CA LEU A 45 14.73 -18.18 14.43
C LEU A 45 15.49 -18.96 13.34
N VAL A 46 14.87 -19.98 12.75
CA VAL A 46 15.51 -20.96 11.85
C VAL A 46 14.94 -20.87 10.45
N GLY A 47 15.81 -20.99 9.43
CA GLY A 47 15.41 -21.06 8.02
C GLY A 47 14.76 -19.77 7.51
N ALA A 48 15.47 -18.65 7.66
CA ALA A 48 14.97 -17.33 7.27
C ALA A 48 14.86 -17.20 5.75
N SER A 49 13.78 -16.56 5.27
CA SER A 49 13.69 -16.02 3.91
C SER A 49 14.66 -14.86 3.71
N GLU A 50 14.75 -14.35 2.48
CA GLU A 50 15.30 -13.03 2.21
C GLU A 50 14.48 -11.95 2.96
N ILE A 51 15.14 -10.83 3.26
CA ILE A 51 14.46 -9.64 3.81
C ILE A 51 13.64 -8.99 2.70
N GLN A 52 12.43 -8.55 3.03
CA GLN A 52 11.55 -7.87 2.07
C GLN A 52 10.92 -6.64 2.71
N ASN A 53 10.61 -5.62 1.89
CA ASN A 53 9.77 -4.51 2.32
C ASN A 53 8.37 -5.03 2.64
N LEU A 54 7.82 -4.60 3.77
CA LEU A 54 6.43 -4.91 4.15
C LEU A 54 5.43 -4.11 3.31
N ASP A 55 5.81 -2.90 2.93
CA ASP A 55 5.02 -1.97 2.12
C ASP A 55 5.98 -1.24 1.16
N TYR A 56 5.54 -1.05 -0.08
CA TYR A 56 6.33 -0.43 -1.15
C TYR A 56 5.97 1.04 -1.36
N GLY A 57 5.03 1.59 -0.58
CA GLY A 57 4.61 2.98 -0.61
C GLY A 57 5.56 3.93 0.11
N PHE A 58 5.03 5.07 0.54
CA PHE A 58 5.82 6.18 1.08
C PHE A 58 5.79 6.26 2.61
N GLU A 59 4.87 5.59 3.31
CA GLU A 59 4.53 6.00 4.69
C GLU A 59 4.44 4.89 5.73
N ALA A 60 4.20 3.63 5.35
CA ALA A 60 3.93 2.59 6.34
C ALA A 60 5.18 2.23 7.17
N TYR A 61 5.18 2.63 8.44
CA TYR A 61 6.28 2.40 9.38
C TYR A 61 5.79 1.88 10.72
N ALA A 62 6.73 1.44 11.57
CA ALA A 62 6.48 0.96 12.93
C ALA A 62 5.32 -0.05 13.03
N THR A 63 5.20 -0.96 12.07
CA THR A 63 4.08 -1.91 12.03
C THR A 63 4.12 -2.82 13.25
N GLN A 64 2.98 -2.89 13.94
CA GLN A 64 2.76 -3.85 15.00
C GLN A 64 1.83 -4.96 14.52
N GLY A 65 2.13 -6.19 14.94
CA GLY A 65 1.30 -7.34 14.67
C GLY A 65 1.00 -8.16 15.92
N PHE A 66 -0.14 -8.84 15.90
CA PHE A 66 -0.59 -9.72 16.98
C PHE A 66 -1.35 -10.92 16.42
N ASN A 67 -1.30 -12.04 17.16
CA ASN A 67 -2.15 -13.19 16.90
C ASN A 67 -3.44 -13.05 17.72
N THR A 68 -4.57 -13.23 17.06
CA THR A 68 -5.90 -13.18 17.70
C THR A 68 -6.28 -14.54 18.29
N PRO A 69 -7.23 -14.60 19.25
CA PRO A 69 -7.71 -15.86 19.81
C PRO A 69 -8.35 -16.81 18.79
N ASP A 70 -8.88 -16.27 17.68
CA ASP A 70 -9.44 -17.05 16.57
C ASP A 70 -8.37 -17.56 15.58
N GLY A 71 -7.09 -17.35 15.89
CA GLY A 71 -5.95 -17.93 15.16
C GLY A 71 -5.44 -17.08 13.99
N ARG A 72 -6.01 -15.90 13.75
CA ARG A 72 -5.53 -14.97 12.71
C ARG A 72 -4.27 -14.23 13.17
N ALA A 73 -3.59 -13.62 12.20
CA ALA A 73 -2.49 -12.70 12.44
C ALA A 73 -2.86 -11.35 11.83
N LEU A 74 -3.00 -10.33 12.67
CA LEU A 74 -3.40 -8.99 12.25
C LEU A 74 -2.23 -8.02 12.43
N ILE A 75 -2.12 -7.05 11.53
CA ILE A 75 -1.16 -5.95 11.61
C ILE A 75 -1.84 -4.59 11.41
N VAL A 76 -1.22 -3.56 11.98
CA VAL A 76 -1.55 -2.15 11.72
C VAL A 76 -0.25 -1.36 11.66
N SER A 77 -0.17 -0.40 10.74
CA SER A 77 1.03 0.40 10.50
C SER A 77 0.77 1.85 10.83
N TRP A 78 1.77 2.54 11.39
CA TRP A 78 1.75 3.98 11.41
C TRP A 78 1.90 4.48 9.98
N ILE A 79 1.00 5.37 9.55
CA ILE A 79 1.12 6.13 8.31
C ILE A 79 1.85 7.42 8.65
N GLY A 80 3.17 7.33 8.57
CA GLY A 80 4.10 8.41 8.85
C GLY A 80 5.51 7.84 9.06
N LEU A 81 6.49 8.72 8.91
CA LEU A 81 7.90 8.39 9.07
C LEU A 81 8.51 9.30 10.15
N PRO A 82 9.45 8.78 10.94
CA PRO A 82 10.25 9.64 11.81
C PRO A 82 11.13 10.57 10.96
N ASP A 83 11.48 11.73 11.52
CA ASP A 83 12.37 12.73 10.90
C ASP A 83 11.86 13.28 9.56
N ILE A 84 10.54 13.29 9.34
CA ILE A 84 9.87 13.87 8.16
C ILE A 84 8.84 14.92 8.59
N ASP A 85 8.91 16.10 7.98
CA ASP A 85 7.89 17.14 8.10
C ASP A 85 6.74 16.90 7.12
N TYR A 86 5.50 17.17 7.56
CA TYR A 86 4.28 16.97 6.78
C TYR A 86 3.51 18.29 6.58
N PRO A 87 2.81 18.47 5.45
CA PRO A 87 1.92 19.61 5.23
C PRO A 87 0.84 19.82 6.30
N THR A 88 0.47 18.79 7.08
CA THR A 88 -0.49 18.90 8.18
C THR A 88 0.10 19.47 9.47
N ASP A 89 1.42 19.58 9.59
CA ASP A 89 2.07 20.09 10.80
C ASP A 89 1.67 21.53 11.10
N LYS A 90 1.32 22.31 10.07
CA LYS A 90 0.75 23.66 10.21
C LYS A 90 -0.61 23.71 10.93
N TYR A 91 -1.23 22.55 11.14
CA TYR A 91 -2.49 22.37 11.87
C TYR A 91 -2.27 21.67 13.22
N ASP A 92 -1.02 21.51 13.66
CA ASP A 92 -0.64 20.88 14.94
C ASP A 92 -1.09 19.41 15.08
N TYR A 93 -1.23 18.68 13.97
CA TYR A 93 -1.45 17.23 13.97
C TYR A 93 -0.69 16.51 12.85
N GLN A 94 -0.30 15.26 13.11
CA GLN A 94 0.44 14.44 12.16
C GLN A 94 0.11 12.96 12.34
N GLY A 95 0.14 12.23 11.22
CA GLY A 95 0.05 10.79 11.17
C GLY A 95 -1.39 10.26 11.15
N ALA A 96 -1.49 8.97 10.82
CA ALA A 96 -2.71 8.18 10.91
C ALA A 96 -2.31 6.70 11.11
N MET A 97 -3.29 5.82 11.27
CA MET A 97 -3.06 4.38 11.21
C MET A 97 -3.57 3.83 9.89
N SER A 98 -2.88 2.82 9.37
CA SER A 98 -3.35 2.07 8.21
C SER A 98 -4.62 1.29 8.54
N LEU A 99 -5.30 0.82 7.50
CA LEU A 99 -6.25 -0.28 7.64
C LEU A 99 -5.60 -1.44 8.40
N VAL A 100 -6.40 -2.10 9.23
CA VAL A 100 -5.99 -3.36 9.86
C VAL A 100 -5.93 -4.42 8.78
N LYS A 101 -4.77 -5.07 8.65
CA LYS A 101 -4.51 -6.06 7.61
C LYS A 101 -4.36 -7.43 8.24
N GLU A 102 -5.05 -8.42 7.68
CA GLU A 102 -4.88 -9.82 8.00
C GLU A 102 -3.75 -10.41 7.16
N LEU A 103 -2.87 -11.15 7.81
CA LEU A 103 -1.73 -11.81 7.18
C LEU A 103 -2.07 -13.25 6.79
N SER A 104 -1.57 -13.66 5.63
CA SER A 104 -1.54 -15.07 5.20
C SER A 104 -0.24 -15.36 4.44
N ILE A 105 0.12 -16.64 4.32
CA ILE A 105 1.27 -17.07 3.51
C ILE A 105 0.78 -17.97 2.38
N LYS A 106 1.06 -17.56 1.14
CA LYS A 106 0.79 -18.36 -0.06
C LYS A 106 2.06 -18.48 -0.89
N ASP A 107 2.41 -19.70 -1.28
CA ASP A 107 3.58 -20.00 -2.11
C ASP A 107 4.89 -19.36 -1.59
N GLY A 108 5.03 -19.29 -0.25
CA GLY A 108 6.20 -18.71 0.42
C GLY A 108 6.24 -17.17 0.44
N LYS A 109 5.23 -16.49 -0.11
CA LYS A 109 5.08 -15.03 -0.06
C LYS A 109 4.14 -14.64 1.09
N LEU A 110 4.44 -13.53 1.76
CA LEU A 110 3.54 -12.93 2.74
C LEU A 110 2.50 -12.09 1.99
N TYR A 111 1.23 -12.31 2.31
CA TYR A 111 0.12 -11.49 1.86
C TYR A 111 -0.42 -10.71 3.05
N GLN A 112 -0.81 -9.46 2.81
CA GLN A 112 -1.49 -8.64 3.81
C GLN A 112 -2.70 -7.96 3.16
N TYR A 113 -3.89 -8.20 3.67
CA TYR A 113 -5.14 -7.71 3.05
C TYR A 113 -6.06 -7.13 4.11
N PRO A 114 -6.83 -6.05 3.84
CA PRO A 114 -7.73 -5.47 4.82
C PRO A 114 -8.69 -6.50 5.39
N VAL A 115 -8.97 -6.41 6.69
CA VAL A 115 -9.98 -7.25 7.33
C VAL A 115 -11.35 -7.07 6.66
N GLU A 116 -12.08 -8.17 6.48
CA GLU A 116 -13.37 -8.19 5.74
C GLU A 116 -14.37 -7.14 6.25
N THR A 117 -14.34 -6.82 7.54
CA THR A 117 -15.22 -5.82 8.17
C THR A 117 -15.13 -4.45 7.50
N ILE A 118 -14.03 -4.12 6.81
CA ILE A 118 -13.91 -2.85 6.09
C ILE A 118 -14.99 -2.67 5.01
N THR A 119 -15.48 -3.78 4.44
CA THR A 119 -16.55 -3.75 3.42
C THR A 119 -17.87 -3.20 3.94
N SER A 120 -18.08 -3.18 5.26
CA SER A 120 -19.27 -2.59 5.90
C SER A 120 -19.34 -1.06 5.76
N LEU A 121 -18.22 -0.42 5.38
CA LEU A 121 -18.16 0.99 5.04
C LEU A 121 -18.69 1.28 3.63
N ARG A 122 -18.83 0.28 2.74
CA ARG A 122 -19.38 0.50 1.40
C ARG A 122 -20.84 0.97 1.49
N VAL A 123 -21.14 2.10 0.84
CA VAL A 123 -22.47 2.72 0.80
C VAL A 123 -23.19 2.36 -0.49
N SER A 124 -22.47 2.49 -1.60
CA SER A 124 -22.98 2.28 -2.95
C SER A 124 -21.94 1.53 -3.78
N SER A 125 -22.38 0.96 -4.90
CA SER A 125 -21.51 0.26 -5.84
C SER A 125 -21.93 0.57 -7.26
N GLU A 126 -20.97 0.84 -8.12
CA GLU A 126 -21.17 1.03 -9.55
C GLU A 126 -19.97 0.50 -10.35
N GLU A 127 -20.14 0.34 -11.66
CA GLU A 127 -19.02 0.02 -12.54
C GLU A 127 -17.99 1.16 -12.53
N PHE A 128 -16.72 0.78 -12.46
CA PHE A 128 -15.64 1.75 -12.46
C PHE A 128 -15.54 2.46 -13.81
N THR A 129 -15.57 3.78 -13.76
CA THR A 129 -15.30 4.69 -14.88
C THR A 129 -14.56 5.91 -14.33
N SER A 130 -13.94 6.69 -15.22
CA SER A 130 -13.33 7.97 -14.80
C SER A 130 -14.40 8.88 -14.17
N LYS A 131 -14.02 9.58 -13.10
CA LYS A 131 -14.89 10.50 -12.37
C LYS A 131 -14.27 11.88 -12.36
N VAL A 132 -15.03 12.89 -12.78
CA VAL A 132 -14.57 14.28 -12.77
C VAL A 132 -14.34 14.75 -11.34
N GLU A 133 -15.17 14.29 -10.41
CA GLU A 133 -15.17 14.71 -9.01
C GLU A 133 -15.66 13.57 -8.11
N THR A 134 -15.11 13.50 -6.91
CA THR A 134 -15.45 12.59 -5.82
C THR A 134 -15.26 13.32 -4.49
N ASN A 135 -15.62 12.68 -3.37
CA ASN A 135 -15.29 13.17 -2.03
C ASN A 135 -13.91 12.70 -1.53
N ASN A 136 -13.07 12.10 -2.39
CA ASN A 136 -11.81 11.45 -2.00
C ASN A 136 -11.97 10.47 -0.83
N THR A 137 -13.12 9.78 -0.76
CA THR A 137 -13.41 8.76 0.25
C THR A 137 -14.12 7.61 -0.45
N TYR A 138 -13.35 6.64 -0.93
CA TYR A 138 -13.86 5.56 -1.79
C TYR A 138 -12.95 4.34 -1.80
N GLU A 139 -13.50 3.22 -2.28
CA GLU A 139 -12.75 2.02 -2.64
C GLU A 139 -12.89 1.75 -4.14
N LEU A 140 -11.79 1.36 -4.78
CA LEU A 140 -11.79 0.80 -6.14
C LEU A 140 -11.39 -0.67 -6.08
N GLU A 141 -12.13 -1.52 -6.78
CA GLU A 141 -11.73 -2.91 -7.05
C GLU A 141 -11.49 -3.04 -8.54
N LEU A 142 -10.22 -3.08 -8.95
CA LEU A 142 -9.83 -3.02 -10.36
C LEU A 142 -9.11 -4.28 -10.82
N THR A 143 -9.35 -4.66 -12.06
CA THR A 143 -8.63 -5.70 -12.81
C THR A 143 -7.95 -5.05 -14.02
N PHE A 144 -6.67 -5.35 -14.16
CA PHE A 144 -5.79 -4.92 -15.24
C PHE A 144 -5.45 -6.13 -16.12
N PRO A 145 -5.88 -6.14 -17.39
CA PRO A 145 -5.57 -7.22 -18.33
C PRO A 145 -4.08 -7.52 -18.47
N THR A 146 -3.76 -8.76 -18.86
CA THR A 146 -2.38 -9.16 -19.17
C THR A 146 -1.84 -8.43 -20.41
N ASN A 147 -0.51 -8.29 -20.51
CA ASN A 147 0.19 -7.68 -21.66
C ASN A 147 -0.27 -6.25 -21.98
N GLN A 148 -0.57 -5.46 -20.94
CA GLN A 148 -1.00 -4.06 -21.05
C GLN A 148 -0.20 -3.18 -20.10
N LYS A 149 -0.02 -1.92 -20.49
CA LYS A 149 0.41 -0.86 -19.58
C LYS A 149 -0.75 0.12 -19.41
N SER A 150 -1.24 0.22 -18.18
CA SER A 150 -2.35 1.09 -17.82
C SER A 150 -1.87 2.17 -16.86
N GLU A 151 -2.43 3.37 -16.97
CA GLU A 151 -2.14 4.48 -16.08
C GLU A 151 -3.45 5.08 -15.56
N LEU A 152 -3.56 5.15 -14.24
CA LEU A 152 -4.67 5.75 -13.52
C LEU A 152 -4.17 6.98 -12.74
N LEU A 153 -4.79 8.13 -12.91
CA LEU A 153 -4.61 9.28 -12.02
C LEU A 153 -5.70 9.29 -10.96
N LEU A 154 -5.28 9.24 -9.70
CA LEU A 154 -6.10 9.42 -8.51
C LEU A 154 -5.86 10.82 -7.94
N PHE A 155 -6.82 11.38 -7.21
CA PHE A 155 -6.75 12.79 -6.79
C PHE A 155 -6.49 13.72 -7.99
N SER A 156 -7.16 13.46 -9.11
CA SER A 156 -6.84 14.13 -10.37
C SER A 156 -7.52 15.48 -10.49
N ASP A 157 -6.90 16.39 -11.25
CA ASP A 157 -7.51 17.65 -11.69
C ASP A 157 -7.76 17.67 -13.21
N SER A 158 -8.45 18.73 -13.67
CA SER A 158 -8.72 18.97 -15.09
C SER A 158 -7.47 19.27 -15.93
N LYS A 159 -6.32 19.57 -15.30
CA LYS A 159 -5.03 19.81 -15.97
C LYS A 159 -4.23 18.51 -16.14
N GLY A 160 -4.73 17.39 -15.63
CA GLY A 160 -4.06 16.10 -15.69
C GLY A 160 -2.93 15.93 -14.68
N ASN A 161 -2.96 16.70 -13.59
CA ASN A 161 -2.17 16.42 -12.39
C ASN A 161 -2.92 15.43 -11.49
N GLY A 162 -2.20 14.79 -10.57
CA GLY A 162 -2.74 13.77 -9.66
C GLY A 162 -1.66 12.76 -9.27
N LEU A 163 -2.05 11.81 -8.44
CA LEU A 163 -1.26 10.63 -8.09
C LEU A 163 -1.36 9.61 -9.21
N SER A 164 -0.26 9.32 -9.88
CA SER A 164 -0.22 8.33 -10.97
C SER A 164 0.06 6.93 -10.43
N LEU A 165 -0.85 6.01 -10.70
CA LEU A 165 -0.67 4.57 -10.54
C LEU A 165 -0.52 3.94 -11.93
N ILE A 166 0.67 3.44 -12.22
CA ILE A 166 0.96 2.71 -13.46
C ILE A 166 1.02 1.22 -13.12
N VAL A 167 0.22 0.44 -13.84
CA VAL A 167 0.21 -1.03 -13.77
C VAL A 167 0.67 -1.55 -15.14
N ASP A 168 1.89 -2.05 -15.18
CA ASP A 168 2.53 -2.60 -16.37
C ASP A 168 2.56 -4.13 -16.26
N THR A 169 1.50 -4.79 -16.74
CA THR A 169 1.40 -6.27 -16.73
C THR A 169 2.23 -6.91 -17.84
N LYS A 170 2.74 -6.11 -18.78
CA LYS A 170 3.66 -6.55 -19.83
C LYS A 170 5.08 -6.69 -19.30
N GLU A 171 5.58 -5.67 -18.60
CA GLU A 171 6.94 -5.67 -18.03
C GLU A 171 6.98 -6.14 -16.56
N GLY A 172 5.82 -6.39 -15.95
CA GLY A 172 5.72 -6.94 -14.60
C GLY A 172 6.07 -5.91 -13.52
N LYS A 173 5.47 -4.72 -13.59
CA LYS A 173 5.82 -3.59 -12.71
C LYS A 173 4.61 -2.79 -12.25
N ILE A 174 4.63 -2.39 -10.99
CA ILE A 174 3.75 -1.36 -10.43
C ILE A 174 4.59 -0.12 -10.15
N ILE A 175 4.10 1.06 -10.52
CA ILE A 175 4.75 2.35 -10.21
C ILE A 175 3.70 3.28 -9.61
N LEU A 176 4.05 3.92 -8.50
CA LEU A 176 3.28 4.97 -7.86
C LEU A 176 4.09 6.27 -7.90
N ASP A 177 3.58 7.29 -8.58
CA ASP A 177 4.23 8.59 -8.74
C ASP A 177 3.36 9.72 -8.19
N ARG A 178 3.86 10.39 -7.15
CA ARG A 178 3.19 11.51 -6.48
C ARG A 178 3.72 12.88 -6.89
N SER A 179 4.61 12.97 -7.88
CA SER A 179 5.29 14.22 -8.30
C SER A 179 4.36 15.33 -8.78
N LYS A 180 3.13 14.98 -9.17
CA LYS A 180 2.06 15.90 -9.57
C LYS A 180 0.83 15.84 -8.67
N ALA A 181 0.94 15.19 -7.52
CA ALA A 181 -0.17 14.99 -6.59
C ALA A 181 -0.06 15.98 -5.43
N GLY A 182 -0.85 17.05 -5.48
CA GLY A 182 -0.98 18.01 -4.40
C GLY A 182 0.32 18.65 -3.92
N ILE A 183 0.34 19.03 -2.64
CA ILE A 183 1.48 19.67 -1.99
C ILE A 183 2.62 18.65 -1.83
N GLN A 184 3.78 18.97 -2.41
CA GLN A 184 4.97 18.12 -2.33
C GLN A 184 5.66 18.24 -0.97
N TYR A 185 6.21 17.13 -0.49
CA TYR A 185 6.94 17.00 0.78
C TYR A 185 7.89 15.80 0.71
N ALA A 186 8.90 15.76 1.59
CA ALA A 186 9.87 14.68 1.70
C ALA A 186 10.52 14.26 0.36
N THR A 187 10.73 15.22 -0.56
CA THR A 187 11.19 14.95 -1.93
C THR A 187 12.62 14.41 -1.99
N ASP A 188 13.41 14.62 -0.93
CA ASP A 188 14.74 14.03 -0.79
C ASP A 188 14.71 12.48 -0.78
N PHE A 189 13.56 11.89 -0.45
CA PHE A 189 13.30 10.45 -0.49
C PHE A 189 12.53 10.01 -1.75
N GLY A 190 12.52 10.88 -2.77
CA GLY A 190 11.92 10.67 -4.08
C GLY A 190 10.39 10.83 -4.11
N THR A 191 9.86 10.94 -5.32
CA THR A 191 8.41 11.05 -5.59
C THR A 191 7.83 9.80 -6.26
N ILE A 192 8.66 8.78 -6.50
CA ILE A 192 8.30 7.54 -7.19
C ILE A 192 8.58 6.35 -6.28
N ARG A 193 7.67 5.38 -6.29
CA ARG A 193 7.82 4.05 -5.70
C ARG A 193 7.47 2.99 -6.72
N GLU A 194 8.12 1.84 -6.64
CA GLU A 194 7.89 0.76 -7.58
C GLU A 194 8.17 -0.62 -6.97
N CYS A 195 7.50 -1.64 -7.51
CA CYS A 195 7.80 -3.03 -7.23
C CYS A 195 7.54 -3.91 -8.45
N SER A 196 8.17 -5.07 -8.49
CA SER A 196 7.91 -6.10 -9.50
C SER A 196 6.68 -6.94 -9.14
N ILE A 197 5.97 -7.37 -10.18
CA ILE A 197 4.85 -8.32 -10.16
C ILE A 197 5.02 -9.34 -11.30
N ASP A 198 4.31 -10.46 -11.23
CA ASP A 198 4.30 -11.41 -12.35
C ASP A 198 3.65 -10.78 -13.60
N THR A 199 4.14 -11.12 -14.79
CA THR A 199 3.62 -10.64 -16.09
C THR A 199 2.30 -11.36 -16.47
N LYS A 200 1.25 -11.09 -15.71
CA LYS A 200 -0.09 -11.67 -15.85
C LYS A 200 -1.15 -10.63 -15.50
N GLU A 201 -2.42 -11.02 -15.66
CA GLU A 201 -3.53 -10.21 -15.16
C GLU A 201 -3.31 -9.83 -13.69
N THR A 202 -3.52 -8.56 -13.37
CA THR A 202 -3.24 -8.00 -12.05
C THR A 202 -4.50 -7.35 -11.49
N THR A 203 -4.74 -7.53 -10.20
CA THR A 203 -5.85 -6.85 -9.50
C THR A 203 -5.31 -5.82 -8.54
N ALA A 204 -6.06 -4.74 -8.31
CA ALA A 204 -5.78 -3.76 -7.28
C ALA A 204 -7.06 -3.42 -6.51
N ASN A 205 -7.03 -3.57 -5.19
CA ASN A 205 -8.01 -2.97 -4.28
C ASN A 205 -7.40 -1.67 -3.75
N ILE A 206 -8.04 -0.54 -4.00
CA ILE A 206 -7.50 0.80 -3.70
C ILE A 206 -8.46 1.50 -2.74
N PHE A 207 -8.00 1.82 -1.53
CA PHE A 207 -8.76 2.58 -0.53
C PHE A 207 -8.21 4.00 -0.48
N VAL A 208 -9.10 4.99 -0.59
CA VAL A 208 -8.76 6.41 -0.55
C VAL A 208 -9.57 7.06 0.56
N ASP A 209 -8.89 7.85 1.39
CA ASP A 209 -9.49 8.67 2.45
C ASP A 209 -8.73 10.00 2.56
N ASN A 210 -9.28 11.06 1.96
CA ASN A 210 -8.87 12.47 1.95
C ASN A 210 -7.39 12.74 1.64
N SER A 211 -6.49 12.33 2.53
CA SER A 211 -5.04 12.47 2.41
C SER A 211 -4.26 11.16 2.49
N ILE A 212 -4.95 10.01 2.45
CA ILE A 212 -4.39 8.65 2.55
C ILE A 212 -4.84 7.83 1.34
N ILE A 213 -3.94 6.99 0.86
CA ILE A 213 -4.24 5.93 -0.09
C ILE A 213 -3.52 4.63 0.31
N GLU A 214 -4.26 3.52 0.30
CA GLU A 214 -3.73 2.17 0.45
C GLU A 214 -4.10 1.32 -0.77
N ILE A 215 -3.11 0.74 -1.44
CA ILE A 215 -3.26 -0.03 -2.68
C ILE A 215 -2.80 -1.46 -2.41
N PHE A 216 -3.71 -2.42 -2.55
CA PHE A 216 -3.48 -3.85 -2.36
C PHE A 216 -3.47 -4.55 -3.70
N ILE A 217 -2.27 -4.90 -4.18
CA ILE A 217 -2.07 -5.59 -5.46
C ILE A 217 -2.23 -7.09 -5.25
N ASN A 218 -2.98 -7.76 -6.14
CA ASN A 218 -3.18 -9.20 -6.15
C ASN A 218 -3.61 -9.75 -4.78
N LYS A 219 -4.66 -9.16 -4.20
CA LYS A 219 -5.15 -9.48 -2.86
C LYS A 219 -4.09 -9.37 -1.76
N GLY A 220 -3.22 -8.37 -1.88
CA GLY A 220 -2.26 -8.03 -0.83
C GLY A 220 -0.88 -8.68 -0.96
N GLU A 221 -0.54 -9.22 -2.14
CA GLU A 221 0.82 -9.70 -2.43
C GLU A 221 1.84 -8.56 -2.35
N LYS A 222 1.44 -7.38 -2.82
CA LYS A 222 2.18 -6.13 -2.71
C LYS A 222 1.23 -5.06 -2.19
N VAL A 223 1.72 -4.19 -1.32
CA VAL A 223 0.93 -3.09 -0.77
C VAL A 223 1.70 -1.79 -0.91
N PHE A 224 0.98 -0.72 -1.25
CA PHE A 224 1.49 0.64 -1.22
C PHE A 224 0.60 1.48 -0.30
N THR A 225 1.19 2.04 0.75
CA THR A 225 0.54 3.00 1.64
C THR A 225 1.19 4.37 1.46
N SER A 226 0.41 5.39 1.13
CA SER A 226 0.92 6.75 0.93
C SER A 226 0.02 7.81 1.53
N ARG A 227 0.64 8.90 1.98
CA ARG A 227 -0.02 10.18 2.19
C ARG A 227 0.05 10.99 0.90
N VAL A 228 -1.01 11.72 0.61
CA VAL A 228 -1.11 12.68 -0.49
C VAL A 228 -1.84 13.89 0.06
N PHE A 229 -1.45 15.10 -0.34
CA PHE A 229 -2.07 16.33 0.16
C PHE A 229 -2.73 17.07 -1.02
N PRO A 230 -3.83 16.53 -1.57
CA PRO A 230 -4.46 17.08 -2.75
C PRO A 230 -4.91 18.52 -2.48
N GLU A 231 -4.79 19.37 -3.50
CA GLU A 231 -5.46 20.67 -3.46
C GLU A 231 -6.99 20.49 -3.56
N ASN A 232 -7.76 21.51 -3.19
CA ASN A 232 -9.24 21.41 -3.16
C ASN A 232 -9.89 20.96 -4.49
N HIS A 233 -9.20 21.16 -5.61
CA HIS A 233 -9.66 20.80 -6.95
C HIS A 233 -9.10 19.46 -7.47
N GLN A 234 -8.36 18.72 -6.63
CA GLN A 234 -7.76 17.43 -6.93
C GLN A 234 -8.58 16.31 -6.28
N ASN A 235 -9.78 16.09 -6.81
CA ASN A 235 -10.74 15.14 -6.28
C ASN A 235 -11.33 14.21 -7.36
N GLY A 236 -10.74 14.19 -8.56
CA GLY A 236 -11.13 13.31 -9.65
C GLY A 236 -10.39 11.96 -9.67
N ILE A 237 -10.84 11.11 -10.59
CA ILE A 237 -10.20 9.85 -10.97
C ILE A 237 -10.18 9.79 -12.50
N GLN A 238 -9.01 9.64 -13.13
CA GLN A 238 -8.87 9.63 -14.58
C GLN A 238 -8.08 8.41 -15.06
N ILE A 239 -8.68 7.61 -15.95
CA ILE A 239 -7.94 6.61 -16.74
C ILE A 239 -7.18 7.35 -17.84
N LYS A 240 -5.84 7.39 -17.78
CA LYS A 240 -5.00 8.03 -18.81
C LYS A 240 -4.74 7.12 -19.99
N SER A 241 -4.53 5.84 -19.70
CA SER A 241 -4.28 4.81 -20.71
C SER A 241 -4.64 3.43 -20.16
N GLY A 242 -4.90 2.52 -21.08
CA GLY A 242 -5.30 1.15 -20.77
C GLY A 242 -6.79 1.02 -20.47
N GLU A 243 -7.21 -0.20 -20.14
CA GLU A 243 -8.62 -0.57 -19.99
C GLU A 243 -8.85 -1.31 -18.66
N PRO A 244 -8.55 -0.68 -17.51
CA PRO A 244 -8.92 -1.28 -16.23
C PRO A 244 -10.44 -1.40 -16.13
N THR A 245 -10.90 -2.56 -15.67
CA THR A 245 -12.32 -2.83 -15.41
C THR A 245 -12.51 -3.10 -13.93
N GLY A 246 -13.72 -2.93 -13.40
CA GLY A 246 -13.95 -3.17 -12.00
C GLY A 246 -15.08 -2.35 -11.41
N LYS A 247 -15.02 -2.15 -10.09
CA LYS A 247 -16.07 -1.48 -9.32
C LYS A 247 -15.53 -0.25 -8.60
N TYR A 248 -16.37 0.77 -8.51
CA TYR A 248 -16.23 1.89 -7.58
C TYR A 248 -17.22 1.68 -6.43
N PHE A 249 -16.74 1.88 -5.21
CA PHE A 249 -17.57 1.91 -4.01
C PHE A 249 -17.38 3.24 -3.29
N GLU A 250 -18.47 3.95 -3.04
CA GLU A 250 -18.45 5.05 -2.09
C GLU A 250 -18.34 4.49 -0.67
N LEU A 251 -17.47 5.07 0.15
CA LEU A 251 -17.30 4.66 1.54
C LEU A 251 -17.97 5.66 2.49
N LYS A 252 -18.48 5.15 3.62
CA LYS A 252 -19.02 5.98 4.71
C LYS A 252 -17.88 6.82 5.30
N TYR A 253 -18.19 8.09 5.48
CA TYR A 253 -17.43 9.01 6.34
C TYR A 253 -17.86 8.83 7.80
#